data_AF-A0A9E4GEN0-F1
#
_entry.id   AF-A0A9E4GEN0-F1
#
_cell.length_a   1.000
_cell.length_b   1.000
_cell.length_c   1.000
_cell.angle_alpha   90.00
_cell.angle_beta   90.00
_cell.angle_gamma   90.00
#
_symmetry.space_group_name_H-M   'P 1'
#
loop_
_entity.id
_entity.type
_entity.pdbx_description
1 polymer ?
#
loop_
_entity_poly.entity_id
_entity_poly.type
_entity_poly.pdbx_seq_one_letter_code
_entity_poly.pdbx_strand_id
1 'polypeptide(L)'
;MKPAQEWSEAERFVWEKTCAGEEADFNIRENKKLDPKSSTGWDGRRISSGFLETILFEKQCREKVTRKGVRILGACFSDEIDLEDGYLPWSLRLRYSRFENRLNMGGLQAERQVSLEGSFAKGQLNLASALIGEALFVRAATFEEVMLRGTQIKGQLSMIGARVRGKLDMASVLISKDLLMGSATFEEVMLRGMRVGGQLSMNSVTVTGTLDLSSVSIGGALLMAEGATFETVVLRGAQIGGQLSMIGATVKGELDSASVSIGGALLMAEGATFGRVMLRGAQIGDQLSMNNASVTGTLDMDSVSIGDSLLMCDAVLGKVILRGAQIKGQLAMRCATVTGELDMTSVSIGNSLLMDSSTFTDVNLGSVIS
;
A
#
# COMPACT_ATOMS: atom_id res chain seq x y z
N MET A 1 7.35 45.10 7.30
CA MET A 1 8.50 45.27 6.38
C MET A 1 9.70 44.62 7.05
N LYS A 2 10.37 43.58 6.54
CA LYS A 2 10.33 42.95 5.20
C LYS A 2 10.73 41.45 5.32
N PRO A 3 9.86 40.48 5.01
CA PRO A 3 10.32 39.13 4.69
C PRO A 3 11.00 39.09 3.30
N ALA A 4 10.51 39.90 2.36
CA ALA A 4 10.89 39.80 0.94
C ALA A 4 12.28 40.33 0.54
N GLN A 5 12.98 41.07 1.40
CA GLN A 5 14.29 41.63 1.01
C GLN A 5 15.43 40.62 1.09
N GLU A 6 15.34 39.65 1.98
CA GLU A 6 16.36 38.60 2.16
C GLU A 6 16.09 37.34 1.31
N TRP A 7 14.89 37.22 0.75
CA TRP A 7 14.51 36.10 -0.11
C TRP A 7 15.28 36.10 -1.43
N SER A 8 15.70 34.92 -1.88
CA SER A 8 16.27 34.71 -3.20
C SER A 8 15.27 35.02 -4.32
N GLU A 9 15.74 35.12 -5.56
CA GLU A 9 14.84 35.30 -6.71
C GLU A 9 13.85 34.12 -6.86
N ALA A 10 14.26 32.90 -6.51
CA ALA A 10 13.39 31.72 -6.49
C ALA A 10 12.27 31.81 -5.46
N GLU A 11 12.59 32.26 -4.27
CA GLU A 11 11.63 32.46 -3.18
C GLU A 11 10.66 33.60 -3.50
N ARG A 12 11.15 34.72 -4.05
CA ARG A 12 10.27 35.82 -4.48
C ARG A 12 9.30 35.39 -5.56
N PHE A 13 9.74 34.60 -6.54
CA PHE A 13 8.88 34.02 -7.57
C PHE A 13 7.79 33.13 -6.96
N VAL A 14 8.15 32.23 -6.04
CA VAL A 14 7.19 31.36 -5.35
C VAL A 14 6.17 32.17 -4.57
N TRP A 15 6.63 33.21 -3.88
CA TRP A 15 5.76 34.09 -3.11
C TRP A 15 4.76 34.85 -3.97
N GLU A 16 5.21 35.43 -5.09
CA GLU A 16 4.37 36.14 -6.04
C GLU A 16 3.25 35.23 -6.57
N LYS A 17 3.61 34.02 -7.00
CA LYS A 17 2.64 33.02 -7.49
C LYS A 17 1.68 32.55 -6.41
N THR A 18 2.16 32.36 -5.18
CA THR A 18 1.33 31.99 -4.03
C THR A 18 0.28 33.06 -3.72
N CYS A 19 0.68 34.34 -3.72
CA CYS A 19 -0.23 35.47 -3.51
C CYS A 19 -1.26 35.62 -4.65
N ALA A 20 -0.87 35.30 -5.89
CA ALA A 20 -1.78 35.26 -7.03
C ALA A 20 -2.69 34.01 -7.06
N GLY A 21 -2.45 33.04 -6.17
CA GLY A 21 -3.15 31.75 -6.16
C GLY A 21 -2.79 30.85 -7.34
N GLU A 22 -1.64 31.09 -7.99
CA GLU A 22 -1.08 30.34 -9.10
C GLU A 22 -0.13 29.23 -8.62
N GLU A 23 0.31 28.35 -9.51
CA GLU A 23 1.37 27.37 -9.21
C GLU A 23 2.73 28.00 -9.50
N ALA A 24 3.65 27.91 -8.55
CA ALA A 24 5.04 28.27 -8.77
C ALA A 24 5.74 27.13 -9.52
N ASP A 25 5.63 27.15 -10.85
CA ASP A 25 6.22 26.15 -11.74
C ASP A 25 7.62 26.57 -12.22
N PHE A 26 8.65 25.94 -11.66
CA PHE A 26 10.04 26.18 -12.07
C PHE A 26 10.40 25.55 -13.41
N ASN A 27 9.66 24.55 -13.89
CA ASN A 27 9.93 24.01 -15.22
C ASN A 27 9.56 25.02 -16.30
N ILE A 28 8.46 25.77 -16.10
CA ILE A 28 8.08 26.88 -16.97
C ILE A 28 9.07 28.03 -16.82
N ARG A 29 9.37 28.46 -15.60
CA ARG A 29 10.27 29.60 -15.34
C ARG A 29 11.66 29.42 -15.95
N GLU A 30 12.24 28.23 -15.79
CA GLU A 30 13.60 27.92 -16.26
C GLU A 30 13.62 27.32 -17.67
N ASN A 31 12.44 27.18 -18.33
CA ASN A 31 12.27 26.52 -19.62
C ASN A 31 13.00 25.16 -19.71
N LYS A 32 12.92 24.36 -18.64
CA LYS A 32 13.63 23.08 -18.53
C LYS A 32 12.89 22.17 -17.58
N LYS A 33 12.65 20.91 -17.95
CA LYS A 33 12.15 19.90 -17.01
C LYS A 33 13.34 19.20 -16.35
N LEU A 34 13.35 19.14 -15.02
CA LEU A 34 14.32 18.35 -14.27
C LEU A 34 13.66 17.11 -13.69
N ASP A 35 14.41 16.00 -13.70
CA ASP A 35 14.08 14.82 -12.90
C ASP A 35 14.50 15.10 -11.45
N PRO A 36 13.60 15.03 -10.46
CA PRO A 36 13.92 15.18 -9.03
C PRO A 36 15.04 14.25 -8.53
N LYS A 37 15.27 13.12 -9.21
CA LYS A 37 16.36 12.18 -8.92
C LYS A 37 17.73 12.71 -9.34
N SER A 38 17.79 13.67 -10.27
CA SER A 38 19.05 14.33 -10.69
C SER A 38 19.67 15.11 -9.53
N SER A 39 20.98 14.96 -9.34
CA SER A 39 21.75 15.71 -8.34
C SER A 39 22.19 17.11 -8.81
N THR A 40 22.04 17.44 -10.10
CA THR A 40 22.54 18.69 -10.70
C THR A 40 21.46 19.47 -11.43
N GLY A 41 21.70 20.77 -11.64
CA GLY A 41 20.83 21.67 -12.41
C GLY A 41 19.82 22.48 -11.59
N TRP A 42 19.95 22.54 -10.27
CA TRP A 42 18.94 23.10 -9.36
C TRP A 42 19.14 24.56 -8.96
N ASP A 43 20.20 25.25 -9.39
CA ASP A 43 20.64 26.53 -8.81
C ASP A 43 19.57 27.64 -8.87
N GLY A 44 18.81 27.76 -9.98
CA GLY A 44 17.70 28.72 -10.12
C GLY A 44 16.40 28.33 -9.39
N ARG A 45 16.39 27.18 -8.70
CA ARG A 45 15.20 26.52 -8.13
C ARG A 45 15.32 26.27 -6.64
N ARG A 46 16.40 26.74 -6.01
CA ARG A 46 16.67 26.53 -4.59
C ARG A 46 15.78 27.43 -3.74
N ILE A 47 15.14 26.83 -2.76
CA ILE A 47 14.29 27.48 -1.77
C ILE A 47 14.74 27.01 -0.39
N SER A 48 14.87 27.93 0.57
CA SER A 48 15.19 27.59 1.95
C SER A 48 13.97 27.02 2.70
N SER A 49 14.23 26.21 3.72
CA SER A 49 13.19 25.77 4.66
C SER A 49 12.59 26.96 5.42
N GLY A 50 13.43 27.89 5.87
CA GLY A 50 13.00 29.11 6.56
C GLY A 50 12.02 29.96 5.74
N PHE A 51 12.21 30.08 4.41
CA PHE A 51 11.21 30.71 3.54
C PHE A 51 9.87 29.96 3.57
N LEU A 52 9.91 28.64 3.43
CA LEU A 52 8.70 27.82 3.40
C LEU A 52 7.94 27.93 4.73
N GLU A 53 8.63 27.80 5.85
CA GLU A 53 8.06 28.00 7.20
C GLU A 53 7.47 29.41 7.36
N THR A 54 8.18 30.43 6.90
CA THR A 54 7.71 31.83 6.93
C THR A 54 6.37 31.98 6.21
N ILE A 55 6.24 31.46 4.98
CA ILE A 55 5.00 31.63 4.21
C ILE A 55 3.84 30.77 4.75
N LEU A 56 4.14 29.66 5.43
CA LEU A 56 3.14 28.74 5.97
C LEU A 56 2.65 29.14 7.37
N PHE A 57 3.51 29.72 8.22
CA PHE A 57 3.22 29.91 9.63
C PHE A 57 3.18 31.37 10.10
N GLU A 58 3.92 32.28 9.47
CA GLU A 58 3.87 33.69 9.88
C GLU A 58 2.56 34.35 9.44
N LYS A 59 1.88 34.97 10.41
CA LYS A 59 0.57 35.62 10.21
C LYS A 59 0.52 36.54 8.99
N GLN A 60 1.54 37.39 8.81
CA GLN A 60 1.61 38.39 7.72
C GLN A 60 1.64 37.75 6.33
N CYS A 61 2.23 36.57 6.23
CA CYS A 61 2.28 35.81 4.99
C CYS A 61 1.01 34.96 4.83
N ARG A 62 0.60 34.24 5.87
CA ARG A 62 -0.60 33.39 5.85
C ARG A 62 -1.84 34.13 5.36
N GLU A 63 -2.07 35.36 5.82
CA GLU A 63 -3.23 36.16 5.41
C GLU A 63 -3.27 36.48 3.91
N LYS A 64 -2.13 36.37 3.21
CA LYS A 64 -2.00 36.58 1.76
C LYS A 64 -2.03 35.29 0.95
N VAL A 65 -1.88 34.13 1.59
CA VAL A 65 -2.01 32.84 0.91
C VAL A 65 -3.49 32.65 0.53
N THR A 66 -3.74 32.47 -0.75
CA THR A 66 -5.11 32.27 -1.23
C THR A 66 -5.65 30.91 -0.80
N ARG A 67 -6.97 30.70 -0.94
CA ARG A 67 -7.63 29.40 -0.72
C ARG A 67 -7.04 28.22 -1.51
N LYS A 68 -6.22 28.47 -2.55
CA LYS A 68 -5.54 27.44 -3.32
C LYS A 68 -4.31 26.87 -2.59
N GLY A 69 -3.86 27.52 -1.53
CA GLY A 69 -2.70 27.13 -0.73
C GLY A 69 -1.38 27.36 -1.44
N VAL A 70 -0.33 26.71 -0.93
CA VAL A 70 1.03 26.80 -1.47
C VAL A 70 1.24 25.66 -2.47
N ARG A 71 1.58 26.01 -3.71
CA ARG A 71 1.75 25.06 -4.81
C ARG A 71 3.06 25.34 -5.53
N ILE A 72 4.04 24.46 -5.32
CA ILE A 72 5.39 24.56 -5.84
C ILE A 72 5.67 23.32 -6.68
N LEU A 73 6.18 23.52 -7.89
CA LEU A 73 6.54 22.47 -8.81
C LEU A 73 8.00 22.66 -9.26
N GLY A 74 8.82 21.63 -9.08
CA GLY A 74 10.18 21.64 -9.59
C GLY A 74 11.19 22.41 -8.75
N ALA A 75 10.99 22.51 -7.43
CA ALA A 75 11.92 23.20 -6.52
C ALA A 75 12.97 22.23 -5.91
N CYS A 76 14.05 22.81 -5.38
CA CYS A 76 15.06 22.09 -4.59
C CYS A 76 15.17 22.70 -3.19
N PHE A 77 15.11 21.86 -2.17
CA PHE A 77 15.29 22.24 -0.78
C PHE A 77 16.60 21.63 -0.29
N SER A 78 17.55 22.49 0.06
CA SER A 78 18.89 22.08 0.49
C SER A 78 18.91 21.65 1.95
N ASP A 79 18.10 22.32 2.77
CA ASP A 79 18.01 22.12 4.21
C ASP A 79 16.86 21.18 4.57
N GLU A 80 16.84 20.72 5.83
CA GLU A 80 15.69 20.02 6.39
C GLU A 80 14.48 20.95 6.43
N ILE A 81 13.33 20.42 6.01
CA ILE A 81 12.05 21.11 6.15
C ILE A 81 11.39 20.58 7.41
N ASP A 82 11.10 21.48 8.35
CA ASP A 82 10.40 21.15 9.58
C ASP A 82 9.05 21.87 9.65
N LEU A 83 7.98 21.08 9.51
CA LEU A 83 6.59 21.53 9.62
C LEU A 83 5.87 20.78 10.75
N GLU A 84 6.62 20.25 11.72
CA GLU A 84 6.06 19.52 12.86
C GLU A 84 5.02 20.35 13.61
N ASP A 85 3.91 19.70 13.97
CA ASP A 85 2.74 20.29 14.65
C ASP A 85 2.12 21.52 13.96
N GLY A 86 2.49 21.76 12.69
CA GLY A 86 2.00 22.88 11.91
C GLY A 86 0.51 22.76 11.58
N TYR A 87 -0.17 23.90 11.46
CA TYR A 87 -1.58 23.95 11.03
C TYR A 87 -1.76 24.67 9.68
N LEU A 88 -2.27 23.94 8.69
CA LEU A 88 -2.47 24.40 7.31
C LEU A 88 -3.97 24.34 6.93
N PRO A 89 -4.67 25.50 6.82
CA PRO A 89 -6.09 25.54 6.42
C PRO A 89 -6.31 25.30 4.90
N TRP A 90 -5.23 25.10 4.15
CA TRP A 90 -5.23 24.95 2.70
C TRP A 90 -4.28 23.83 2.26
N SER A 91 -4.32 23.52 0.96
CA SER A 91 -3.44 22.49 0.40
C SER A 91 -1.98 22.91 0.42
N LEU A 92 -1.10 21.92 0.65
CA LEU A 92 0.34 22.05 0.42
C LEU A 92 0.74 21.08 -0.70
N ARG A 93 1.26 21.60 -1.80
CA ARG A 93 1.72 20.80 -2.94
C ARG A 93 3.17 21.15 -3.25
N LEU A 94 4.07 20.21 -2.97
CA LEU A 94 5.50 20.29 -3.29
C LEU A 94 5.81 19.18 -4.30
N ARG A 95 5.38 19.39 -5.55
CA ARG A 95 5.39 18.37 -6.61
C ARG A 95 6.67 18.42 -7.41
N TYR A 96 7.09 17.28 -7.94
CA TYR A 96 8.31 17.11 -8.74
C TYR A 96 9.50 17.86 -8.14
N SER A 97 9.61 17.85 -6.82
CA SER A 97 10.59 18.63 -6.06
C SER A 97 11.64 17.72 -5.46
N ARG A 98 12.81 18.29 -5.19
CA ARG A 98 13.96 17.57 -4.63
C ARG A 98 14.22 18.06 -3.21
N PHE A 99 14.34 17.11 -2.28
CA PHE A 99 14.70 17.36 -0.89
C PHE A 99 16.06 16.70 -0.62
N GLU A 100 17.07 17.51 -0.33
CA GLU A 100 18.42 17.01 -0.03
C GLU A 100 18.53 16.43 1.38
N ASN A 101 17.54 16.70 2.23
CA ASN A 101 17.51 16.26 3.62
C ASN A 101 16.11 15.72 4.00
N ARG A 102 15.87 15.53 5.30
CA ARG A 102 14.61 15.06 5.88
C ARG A 102 13.47 16.06 5.63
N LEU A 103 12.26 15.51 5.60
CA LEU A 103 11.01 16.25 5.52
C LEU A 103 10.17 15.88 6.74
N ASN A 104 10.22 16.71 7.77
CA ASN A 104 9.47 16.51 9.00
C ASN A 104 8.11 17.20 8.93
N MET A 105 7.05 16.41 9.03
CA MET A 105 5.64 16.82 9.08
C MET A 105 4.91 16.00 10.16
N GLY A 106 5.64 15.58 11.20
CA GLY A 106 5.04 14.92 12.37
C GLY A 106 3.95 15.79 12.99
N GLY A 107 2.81 15.21 13.37
CA GLY A 107 1.70 15.96 13.97
C GLY A 107 1.03 17.02 13.08
N LEU A 108 1.47 17.20 11.82
CA LEU A 108 0.97 18.22 10.91
C LEU A 108 -0.54 18.11 10.74
N GLN A 109 -1.25 19.22 10.92
CA GLN A 109 -2.69 19.32 10.70
C GLN A 109 -2.97 20.09 9.42
N ALA A 110 -3.21 19.37 8.32
CA ALA A 110 -3.63 19.96 7.06
C ALA A 110 -5.13 19.74 6.86
N GLU A 111 -5.94 20.81 6.77
CA GLU A 111 -7.38 20.69 6.52
C GLU A 111 -7.71 20.13 5.14
N ARG A 112 -6.76 20.22 4.21
CA ARG A 112 -6.89 19.79 2.82
C ARG A 112 -5.80 18.80 2.43
N GLN A 113 -5.62 18.60 1.14
CA GLN A 113 -4.61 17.67 0.64
C GLN A 113 -3.17 18.14 0.83
N VAL A 114 -2.28 17.17 1.05
CA VAL A 114 -0.82 17.30 0.95
C VAL A 114 -0.35 16.48 -0.25
N SER A 115 0.53 17.03 -1.08
CA SER A 115 1.03 16.35 -2.28
C SER A 115 2.54 16.51 -2.42
N LEU A 116 3.21 15.37 -2.53
CA LEU A 116 4.63 15.19 -2.83
C LEU A 116 4.81 14.40 -4.13
N GLU A 117 3.83 14.51 -5.04
CA GLU A 117 3.81 13.76 -6.30
C GLU A 117 5.06 14.01 -7.13
N GLY A 118 5.68 12.95 -7.61
CA GLY A 118 6.86 12.98 -8.47
C GLY A 118 8.14 13.42 -7.75
N SER A 119 8.09 13.69 -6.44
CA SER A 119 9.21 14.27 -5.70
C SER A 119 10.25 13.21 -5.30
N PHE A 120 11.44 13.66 -4.96
CA PHE A 120 12.55 12.82 -4.48
C PHE A 120 13.09 13.38 -3.17
N ALA A 121 13.32 12.55 -2.16
CA ALA A 121 14.03 12.93 -0.95
C ALA A 121 15.19 11.98 -0.65
N LYS A 122 16.36 12.53 -0.29
CA LYS A 122 17.47 11.76 0.28
C LYS A 122 17.22 11.37 1.74
N GLY A 123 16.44 12.16 2.46
CA GLY A 123 16.07 11.90 3.84
C GLY A 123 14.76 11.15 3.97
N GLN A 124 14.42 10.84 5.24
CA GLN A 124 13.12 10.32 5.61
C GLN A 124 12.01 11.36 5.42
N LEU A 125 10.84 10.91 4.96
CA LEU A 125 9.58 11.65 5.10
C LEU A 125 8.89 11.22 6.39
N ASN A 126 8.77 12.12 7.36
CA ASN A 126 8.03 11.88 8.60
C ASN A 126 6.68 12.60 8.54
N LEU A 127 5.60 11.84 8.69
CA LEU A 127 4.20 12.29 8.79
C LEU A 127 3.50 11.63 9.99
N ALA A 128 4.27 11.08 10.95
CA ALA A 128 3.73 10.39 12.11
C ALA A 128 2.70 11.27 12.84
N SER A 129 1.55 10.68 13.18
CA SER A 129 0.44 11.37 13.85
C SER A 129 -0.17 12.57 13.11
N ALA A 130 0.19 12.83 11.84
CA ALA A 130 -0.40 13.91 11.06
C ALA A 130 -1.91 13.69 10.81
N LEU A 131 -2.65 14.80 10.68
CA LEU A 131 -4.07 14.84 10.35
C LEU A 131 -4.25 15.50 8.97
N ILE A 132 -4.68 14.71 7.98
CA ILE A 132 -4.92 15.16 6.60
C ILE A 132 -6.41 15.14 6.31
N GLY A 133 -7.01 16.32 6.15
CA GLY A 133 -8.45 16.51 6.02
C GLY A 133 -9.04 16.14 4.66
N GLU A 134 -8.19 15.99 3.64
CA GLU A 134 -8.58 15.44 2.33
C GLU A 134 -7.64 14.27 1.97
N ALA A 135 -6.74 14.43 1.00
CA ALA A 135 -5.93 13.33 0.47
C ALA A 135 -4.43 13.55 0.64
N LEU A 136 -3.68 12.45 0.76
CA LEU A 136 -2.22 12.46 0.72
C LEU A 136 -1.74 11.81 -0.60
N PHE A 137 -0.98 12.56 -1.39
CA PHE A 137 -0.47 12.10 -2.68
C PHE A 137 1.05 11.97 -2.65
N VAL A 138 1.55 10.74 -2.72
CA VAL A 138 2.98 10.38 -2.77
C VAL A 138 3.26 9.58 -4.06
N ARG A 139 2.54 9.94 -5.14
CA ARG A 139 2.57 9.23 -6.43
C ARG A 139 3.88 9.45 -7.16
N ALA A 140 4.40 8.42 -7.83
CA ALA A 140 5.64 8.49 -8.63
C ALA A 140 6.84 9.10 -7.90
N ALA A 141 6.80 9.14 -6.56
CA ALA A 141 7.80 9.77 -5.73
C ALA A 141 8.83 8.74 -5.26
N THR A 142 10.02 9.18 -4.87
CA THR A 142 11.07 8.30 -4.37
C THR A 142 11.60 8.81 -3.04
N PHE A 143 11.52 7.99 -2.01
CA PHE A 143 12.00 8.29 -0.66
C PHE A 143 12.93 7.17 -0.18
N GLU A 144 13.89 7.52 0.68
CA GLU A 144 14.67 6.51 1.38
C GLU A 144 13.80 5.83 2.44
N GLU A 145 13.10 6.58 3.28
CA GLU A 145 12.16 6.05 4.28
C GLU A 145 10.90 6.92 4.36
N VAL A 146 9.78 6.30 4.76
CA VAL A 146 8.51 7.00 4.98
C VAL A 146 7.88 6.52 6.28
N MET A 147 7.61 7.45 7.19
CA MET A 147 6.93 7.20 8.46
C MET A 147 5.57 7.89 8.48
N LEU A 148 4.50 7.11 8.57
CA LEU A 148 3.10 7.53 8.64
C LEU A 148 2.41 6.97 9.89
N ARG A 149 3.17 6.51 10.88
CA ARG A 149 2.59 5.83 12.05
C ARG A 149 1.54 6.71 12.73
N GLY A 150 0.33 6.18 12.89
CA GLY A 150 -0.79 6.89 13.52
C GLY A 150 -1.38 8.07 12.72
N THR A 151 -0.94 8.31 11.49
CA THR A 151 -1.52 9.35 10.62
C THR A 151 -3.00 9.07 10.35
N GLN A 152 -3.82 10.12 10.33
CA GLN A 152 -5.22 10.07 9.94
C GLN A 152 -5.46 10.82 8.63
N ILE A 153 -6.12 10.18 7.67
CA ILE A 153 -6.41 10.71 6.35
C ILE A 153 -7.91 10.55 6.10
N LYS A 154 -8.64 11.68 6.05
CA LYS A 154 -10.11 11.68 5.84
C LYS A 154 -10.52 11.31 4.41
N GLY A 155 -9.58 11.36 3.46
CA GLY A 155 -9.76 10.96 2.08
C GLY A 155 -8.92 9.73 1.76
N GLN A 156 -8.25 9.76 0.61
CA GLN A 156 -7.42 8.67 0.10
C GLN A 156 -5.94 8.93 0.34
N LEU A 157 -5.16 7.86 0.44
CA LEU A 157 -3.71 7.88 0.29
C LEU A 157 -3.34 7.20 -1.03
N SER A 158 -2.64 7.93 -1.89
CA SER A 158 -2.16 7.39 -3.16
C SER A 158 -0.64 7.41 -3.22
N MET A 159 -0.05 6.22 -3.24
CA MET A 159 1.37 5.92 -3.46
C MET A 159 1.60 5.21 -4.80
N ILE A 160 0.67 5.34 -5.76
CA ILE A 160 0.80 4.75 -7.10
C ILE A 160 2.14 5.13 -7.74
N GLY A 161 2.91 4.14 -8.18
CA GLY A 161 4.22 4.33 -8.80
C GLY A 161 5.32 4.82 -7.84
N ALA A 162 5.07 4.87 -6.53
CA ALA A 162 6.08 5.30 -5.56
C ALA A 162 7.21 4.28 -5.45
N ARG A 163 8.37 4.75 -4.99
CA ARG A 163 9.49 3.91 -4.58
C ARG A 163 9.95 4.30 -3.19
N VAL A 164 9.87 3.38 -2.23
CA VAL A 164 10.51 3.54 -0.91
C VAL A 164 11.62 2.52 -0.81
N ARG A 165 12.85 3.00 -0.65
CA ARG A 165 14.05 2.15 -0.72
C ARG A 165 14.31 1.41 0.59
N GLY A 166 13.96 2.01 1.72
CA GLY A 166 13.97 1.37 3.03
C GLY A 166 12.55 1.10 3.50
N LYS A 167 12.31 1.38 4.78
CA LYS A 167 11.06 1.06 5.46
C LYS A 167 9.94 2.05 5.14
N LEU A 168 8.76 1.52 4.83
CA LEU A 168 7.47 2.22 4.85
C LEU A 168 6.70 1.82 6.12
N ASP A 169 6.68 2.70 7.12
CA ASP A 169 5.96 2.48 8.38
C ASP A 169 4.58 3.16 8.34
N MET A 170 3.52 2.37 8.26
CA MET A 170 2.12 2.83 8.27
C MET A 170 1.32 2.14 9.38
N ALA A 171 1.99 1.77 10.47
CA ALA A 171 1.32 1.12 11.59
C ALA A 171 0.24 2.03 12.18
N SER A 172 -0.95 1.47 12.41
CA SER A 172 -2.10 2.17 13.00
C SER A 172 -2.58 3.42 12.23
N VAL A 173 -2.30 3.51 10.92
CA VAL A 173 -2.87 4.55 10.05
C VAL A 173 -4.37 4.38 9.91
N LEU A 174 -5.10 5.50 9.87
CA LEU A 174 -6.53 5.54 9.57
C LEU A 174 -6.77 6.26 8.24
N ILE A 175 -7.26 5.55 7.23
CA ILE A 175 -7.64 6.11 5.92
C ILE A 175 -9.14 5.91 5.75
N SER A 176 -9.90 6.98 5.57
CA SER A 176 -11.37 6.88 5.48
C SER A 176 -11.86 6.38 4.13
N LYS A 177 -11.07 6.53 3.06
CA LYS A 177 -11.37 6.03 1.72
C LYS A 177 -10.36 4.96 1.33
N ASP A 178 -9.72 5.10 0.17
CA ASP A 178 -8.86 4.09 -0.42
C ASP A 178 -7.38 4.32 -0.13
N LEU A 179 -6.65 3.21 -0.04
CA LEU A 179 -5.18 3.17 -0.08
C LEU A 179 -4.75 2.57 -1.42
N LEU A 180 -4.11 3.38 -2.27
CA LEU A 180 -3.71 3.00 -3.62
C LEU A 180 -2.19 2.96 -3.73
N MET A 181 -1.63 1.76 -3.89
CA MET A 181 -0.18 1.49 -3.93
C MET A 181 0.24 0.74 -5.20
N GLY A 182 -0.59 0.80 -6.24
CA GLY A 182 -0.35 0.07 -7.50
C GLY A 182 0.91 0.53 -8.24
N SER A 183 1.54 -0.40 -8.95
CA SER A 183 2.78 -0.16 -9.72
C SER A 183 3.93 0.43 -8.91
N ALA A 184 3.91 0.30 -7.59
CA ALA A 184 4.95 0.81 -6.70
C ALA A 184 6.03 -0.24 -6.40
N THR A 185 7.17 0.21 -5.87
CA THR A 185 8.25 -0.68 -5.41
C THR A 185 8.63 -0.33 -3.98
N PHE A 186 8.58 -1.32 -3.10
CA PHE A 186 8.93 -1.17 -1.69
C PHE A 186 9.93 -2.25 -1.28
N GLU A 187 10.78 -1.95 -0.30
CA GLU A 187 11.59 -2.98 0.35
C GLU A 187 10.82 -3.62 1.51
N GLU A 188 10.57 -2.87 2.59
CA GLU A 188 9.80 -3.34 3.75
C GLU A 188 8.56 -2.45 3.97
N VAL A 189 7.40 -3.08 4.21
CA VAL A 189 6.12 -2.38 4.37
C VAL A 189 5.41 -2.86 5.63
N MET A 190 5.26 -1.97 6.62
CA MET A 190 4.56 -2.26 7.88
C MET A 190 3.20 -1.57 7.92
N LEU A 191 2.14 -2.35 7.74
CA LEU A 191 0.74 -1.93 7.66
C LEU A 191 -0.08 -2.39 8.90
N ARG A 192 0.61 -2.81 9.96
CA ARG A 192 0.02 -3.45 11.14
C ARG A 192 -1.05 -2.59 11.82
N GLY A 193 -2.24 -3.17 12.01
CA GLY A 193 -3.35 -2.55 12.73
C GLY A 193 -3.94 -1.30 12.08
N MET A 194 -3.59 -1.00 10.82
CA MET A 194 -4.20 0.11 10.09
C MET A 194 -5.67 -0.18 9.76
N ARG A 195 -6.44 0.88 9.54
CA ARG A 195 -7.81 0.81 9.02
C ARG A 195 -7.94 1.59 7.72
N VAL A 196 -8.57 0.96 6.73
CA VAL A 196 -8.92 1.55 5.44
C VAL A 196 -10.43 1.41 5.26
N GLY A 197 -11.16 2.52 5.14
CA GLY A 197 -12.62 2.51 5.01
C GLY A 197 -13.09 1.98 3.66
N GLY A 198 -12.31 2.19 2.61
CA GLY A 198 -12.53 1.67 1.27
C GLY A 198 -11.64 0.47 0.97
N GLN A 199 -11.05 0.45 -0.24
CA GLN A 199 -10.18 -0.63 -0.71
C GLN A 199 -8.70 -0.35 -0.46
N LEU A 200 -7.93 -1.43 -0.33
CA LEU A 200 -6.47 -1.42 -0.43
C LEU A 200 -6.06 -2.07 -1.75
N SER A 201 -5.46 -1.29 -2.66
CA SER A 201 -4.97 -1.80 -3.95
C SER A 201 -3.44 -1.75 -4.00
N MET A 202 -2.85 -2.90 -4.29
CA MET A 202 -1.42 -3.15 -4.49
C MET A 202 -1.19 -3.92 -5.81
N ASN A 203 -2.03 -3.66 -6.82
CA ASN A 203 -1.89 -4.29 -8.14
C ASN A 203 -0.55 -3.92 -8.78
N SER A 204 0.11 -4.89 -9.41
CA SER A 204 1.44 -4.72 -10.02
C SER A 204 2.51 -4.14 -9.07
N VAL A 205 2.36 -4.28 -7.76
CA VAL A 205 3.37 -3.85 -6.79
C VAL A 205 4.56 -4.82 -6.79
N THR A 206 5.73 -4.34 -6.40
CA THR A 206 6.86 -5.20 -6.00
C THR A 206 7.25 -4.90 -4.56
N VAL A 207 7.19 -5.90 -3.68
CA VAL A 207 7.73 -5.82 -2.32
C VAL A 207 8.84 -6.86 -2.16
N THR A 208 10.08 -6.41 -2.00
CA THR A 208 11.25 -7.32 -1.97
C THR A 208 11.55 -7.88 -0.59
N GLY A 209 11.01 -7.28 0.46
CA GLY A 209 11.04 -7.77 1.83
C GLY A 209 9.66 -8.15 2.33
N THR A 210 9.40 -7.90 3.62
CA THR A 210 8.14 -8.27 4.26
C THR A 210 7.06 -7.22 4.04
N LEU A 211 5.88 -7.68 3.64
CA LEU A 211 4.62 -6.94 3.71
C LEU A 211 3.82 -7.42 4.91
N ASP A 212 3.81 -6.62 6.00
CA ASP A 212 3.09 -6.94 7.22
C ASP A 212 1.74 -6.21 7.29
N LEU A 213 0.67 -6.92 6.96
CA LEU A 213 -0.75 -6.53 7.06
C LEU A 213 -1.44 -7.12 8.31
N SER A 214 -0.69 -7.50 9.34
CA SER A 214 -1.25 -8.10 10.55
C SER A 214 -2.31 -7.21 11.18
N SER A 215 -3.48 -7.80 11.47
CA SER A 215 -4.62 -7.13 12.11
C SER A 215 -5.11 -5.87 11.37
N VAL A 216 -4.86 -5.75 10.06
CA VAL A 216 -5.44 -4.67 9.24
C VAL A 216 -6.95 -4.83 9.15
N SER A 217 -7.68 -3.72 9.07
CA SER A 217 -9.12 -3.71 8.77
C SER A 217 -9.38 -2.93 7.49
N ILE A 218 -9.93 -3.59 6.48
CA ILE A 218 -10.22 -3.02 5.16
C ILE A 218 -11.73 -3.15 4.94
N GLY A 219 -12.44 -2.04 4.75
CA GLY A 219 -13.89 -2.04 4.56
C GLY A 219 -14.32 -2.62 3.22
N GLY A 220 -13.48 -2.45 2.19
CA GLY A 220 -13.67 -2.99 0.84
C GLY A 220 -12.77 -4.18 0.54
N ALA A 221 -12.30 -4.23 -0.71
CA ALA A 221 -11.43 -5.29 -1.21
C ALA A 221 -9.94 -5.05 -0.89
N LEU A 222 -9.19 -6.14 -0.78
CA LEU A 222 -7.74 -6.14 -0.86
C LEU A 222 -7.31 -6.71 -2.22
N LEU A 223 -6.73 -5.87 -3.06
CA LEU A 223 -6.32 -6.22 -4.42
C LEU A 223 -4.79 -6.30 -4.48
N MET A 224 -4.25 -7.48 -4.75
CA MET A 224 -2.83 -7.79 -4.82
C MET A 224 -2.56 -8.59 -6.11
N ALA A 225 -3.10 -8.13 -7.23
CA ALA A 225 -3.18 -8.87 -8.50
C ALA A 225 -2.30 -8.25 -9.59
N GLU A 226 -2.52 -8.64 -10.85
CA GLU A 226 -1.94 -8.01 -12.05
C GLU A 226 -0.40 -8.00 -12.03
N GLY A 227 0.21 -9.16 -11.74
CA GLY A 227 1.67 -9.29 -11.70
C GLY A 227 2.33 -8.71 -10.46
N ALA A 228 1.56 -8.51 -9.38
CA ALA A 228 2.13 -8.16 -8.08
C ALA A 228 3.10 -9.24 -7.59
N THR A 229 4.25 -8.83 -7.06
CA THR A 229 5.29 -9.74 -6.55
C THR A 229 5.69 -9.40 -5.12
N PHE A 230 5.79 -10.43 -4.29
CA PHE A 230 6.10 -10.32 -2.87
C PHE A 230 7.14 -11.38 -2.48
N GLU A 231 8.04 -11.02 -1.57
CA GLU A 231 8.89 -12.01 -0.91
C GLU A 231 8.13 -12.71 0.22
N THR A 232 7.56 -11.96 1.17
CA THR A 232 6.73 -12.49 2.26
C THR A 232 5.54 -11.58 2.52
N VAL A 233 4.38 -12.18 2.76
CA VAL A 233 3.13 -11.47 3.09
C VAL A 233 2.55 -12.02 4.38
N VAL A 234 2.28 -11.15 5.35
CA VAL A 234 1.66 -11.51 6.63
C VAL A 234 0.30 -10.82 6.74
N LEU A 235 -0.77 -11.60 6.82
CA LEU A 235 -2.18 -11.19 6.90
C LEU A 235 -2.85 -11.71 8.19
N ARG A 236 -2.06 -12.05 9.21
CA ARG A 236 -2.57 -12.65 10.45
C ARG A 236 -3.67 -11.81 11.10
N GLY A 237 -4.85 -12.43 11.26
CA GLY A 237 -6.01 -11.78 11.87
C GLY A 237 -6.54 -10.56 11.09
N ALA A 238 -6.15 -10.37 9.83
CA ALA A 238 -6.67 -9.30 8.99
C ALA A 238 -8.19 -9.46 8.75
N GLN A 239 -8.89 -8.34 8.63
CA GLN A 239 -10.33 -8.27 8.39
C GLN A 239 -10.56 -7.54 7.07
N ILE A 240 -11.11 -8.23 6.08
CA ILE A 240 -11.35 -7.70 4.73
C ILE A 240 -12.85 -7.81 4.47
N GLY A 241 -13.54 -6.67 4.33
CA GLY A 241 -14.99 -6.64 4.16
C GLY A 241 -15.45 -7.16 2.80
N GLY A 242 -14.61 -7.00 1.77
CA GLY A 242 -14.83 -7.51 0.43
C GLY A 242 -13.99 -8.75 0.10
N GLN A 243 -13.59 -8.86 -1.16
CA GLN A 243 -12.71 -9.92 -1.66
C GLN A 243 -11.23 -9.65 -1.37
N LEU A 244 -10.45 -10.73 -1.26
CA LEU A 244 -9.00 -10.71 -1.39
C LEU A 244 -8.63 -11.31 -2.76
N SER A 245 -8.05 -10.51 -3.65
CA SER A 245 -7.60 -10.98 -4.97
C SER A 245 -6.07 -10.98 -5.07
N MET A 246 -5.52 -12.14 -5.39
CA MET A 246 -4.12 -12.42 -5.72
C MET A 246 -4.02 -13.10 -7.10
N ILE A 247 -4.96 -12.77 -8.01
CA ILE A 247 -4.97 -13.31 -9.37
C ILE A 247 -3.68 -12.93 -10.09
N GLY A 248 -2.98 -13.95 -10.62
CA GLY A 248 -1.69 -13.80 -11.31
C GLY A 248 -0.56 -13.24 -10.44
N ALA A 249 -0.70 -13.25 -9.10
CA ALA A 249 0.33 -12.75 -8.18
C ALA A 249 1.43 -13.77 -7.92
N THR A 250 2.59 -13.32 -7.45
CA THR A 250 3.68 -14.20 -6.99
C THR A 250 4.06 -13.87 -5.56
N VAL A 251 3.97 -14.85 -4.65
CA VAL A 251 4.56 -14.77 -3.30
C VAL A 251 5.64 -15.84 -3.19
N LYS A 252 6.91 -15.43 -3.25
CA LYS A 252 8.03 -16.38 -3.34
C LYS A 252 8.23 -17.19 -2.06
N GLY A 253 8.19 -16.50 -0.93
CA GLY A 253 8.33 -17.07 0.41
C GLY A 253 6.98 -17.49 0.98
N GLU A 254 6.62 -16.91 2.12
CA GLU A 254 5.42 -17.28 2.86
C GLU A 254 4.28 -16.27 2.67
N LEU A 255 3.08 -16.79 2.45
CA LEU A 255 1.81 -16.10 2.62
C LEU A 255 1.16 -16.60 3.92
N ASP A 256 1.29 -15.82 4.99
CA ASP A 256 0.76 -16.13 6.31
C ASP A 256 -0.56 -15.42 6.54
N SER A 257 -1.67 -16.07 6.19
CA SER A 257 -3.04 -15.57 6.33
C SER A 257 -3.80 -16.30 7.45
N ALA A 258 -3.10 -16.72 8.51
CA ALA A 258 -3.74 -17.39 9.64
C ALA A 258 -4.81 -16.50 10.30
N SER A 259 -5.99 -17.08 10.51
CA SER A 259 -7.16 -16.41 11.10
C SER A 259 -7.62 -15.14 10.35
N VAL A 260 -7.31 -15.02 9.06
CA VAL A 260 -7.88 -13.95 8.22
C VAL A 260 -9.39 -14.12 8.12
N SER A 261 -10.13 -13.02 8.11
CA SER A 261 -11.57 -13.00 7.82
C SER A 261 -11.82 -12.18 6.56
N ILE A 262 -12.42 -12.82 5.55
CA ILE A 262 -12.70 -12.26 4.24
C ILE A 262 -14.21 -12.34 4.04
N GLY A 263 -14.87 -11.19 3.91
CA GLY A 263 -16.32 -11.12 3.75
C GLY A 263 -16.81 -11.65 2.40
N GLY A 264 -15.97 -11.58 1.36
CA GLY A 264 -16.22 -12.14 0.04
C GLY A 264 -15.32 -13.32 -0.31
N ALA A 265 -14.94 -13.39 -1.60
CA ALA A 265 -14.08 -14.45 -2.13
C ALA A 265 -12.58 -14.23 -1.84
N LEU A 266 -11.85 -15.34 -1.74
CA LEU A 266 -10.38 -15.37 -1.82
C LEU A 266 -9.98 -15.94 -3.19
N LEU A 267 -9.39 -15.11 -4.04
CA LEU A 267 -9.04 -15.43 -5.42
C LEU A 267 -7.52 -15.51 -5.56
N MET A 268 -6.97 -16.72 -5.62
CA MET A 268 -5.54 -17.01 -5.76
C MET A 268 -5.30 -17.82 -7.04
N ALA A 269 -5.85 -17.36 -8.16
CA ALA A 269 -6.01 -18.12 -9.40
C ALA A 269 -5.25 -17.52 -10.60
N GLU A 270 -5.38 -18.17 -11.76
CA GLU A 270 -4.91 -17.71 -13.08
C GLU A 270 -3.40 -17.40 -13.12
N GLY A 271 -2.58 -18.43 -12.93
CA GLY A 271 -1.11 -18.31 -13.00
C GLY A 271 -0.49 -17.72 -11.73
N ALA A 272 -1.25 -17.58 -10.65
CA ALA A 272 -0.71 -17.20 -9.35
C ALA A 272 0.26 -18.27 -8.82
N THR A 273 1.38 -17.85 -8.23
CA THR A 273 2.41 -18.75 -7.69
C THR A 273 2.76 -18.42 -6.25
N PHE A 274 2.89 -19.44 -5.42
CA PHE A 274 3.15 -19.31 -4.00
C PHE A 274 4.24 -20.28 -3.53
N GLY A 275 5.07 -19.82 -2.58
CA GLY A 275 5.96 -20.67 -1.80
C GLY A 275 5.16 -21.50 -0.80
N ARG A 276 5.02 -21.01 0.42
CA ARG A 276 4.14 -21.59 1.46
C ARG A 276 2.89 -20.72 1.65
N VAL A 277 1.74 -21.34 1.83
CA VAL A 277 0.47 -20.66 2.14
C VAL A 277 -0.09 -21.20 3.45
N MET A 278 -0.36 -20.30 4.40
CA MET A 278 -1.01 -20.62 5.67
C MET A 278 -2.36 -19.90 5.76
N LEU A 279 -3.44 -20.67 5.83
CA LEU A 279 -4.84 -20.23 5.93
C LEU A 279 -5.50 -20.86 7.17
N ARG A 280 -4.72 -21.20 8.19
CA ARG A 280 -5.21 -21.86 9.41
C ARG A 280 -6.32 -21.05 10.07
N GLY A 281 -7.49 -21.65 10.25
CA GLY A 281 -8.65 -21.01 10.85
C GLY A 281 -9.19 -19.81 10.06
N ALA A 282 -8.79 -19.63 8.80
CA ALA A 282 -9.29 -18.55 7.96
C ALA A 282 -10.80 -18.69 7.72
N GLN A 283 -11.48 -17.55 7.63
CA GLN A 283 -12.92 -17.46 7.37
C GLN A 283 -13.12 -16.75 6.03
N ILE A 284 -13.76 -17.43 5.08
CA ILE A 284 -13.99 -16.92 3.73
C ILE A 284 -15.50 -16.96 3.48
N GLY A 285 -16.11 -15.79 3.26
CA GLY A 285 -17.56 -15.63 3.15
C GLY A 285 -18.14 -16.31 1.90
N ASP A 286 -17.40 -16.27 0.80
CA ASP A 286 -17.78 -16.88 -0.47
C ASP A 286 -16.83 -18.05 -0.84
N GLN A 287 -16.34 -18.07 -2.08
CA GLN A 287 -15.44 -19.08 -2.60
C GLN A 287 -13.95 -18.82 -2.30
N LEU A 288 -13.18 -19.89 -2.17
CA LEU A 288 -11.73 -19.91 -2.29
C LEU A 288 -11.36 -20.53 -3.64
N SER A 289 -10.79 -19.75 -4.55
CA SER A 289 -10.36 -20.24 -5.86
C SER A 289 -8.84 -20.19 -6.00
N MET A 290 -8.25 -21.33 -6.31
CA MET A 290 -6.85 -21.53 -6.70
C MET A 290 -6.75 -22.21 -8.07
N ASN A 291 -7.75 -22.00 -8.93
CA ASN A 291 -7.75 -22.59 -10.27
C ASN A 291 -6.52 -22.12 -11.07
N ASN A 292 -5.82 -23.04 -11.72
CA ASN A 292 -4.58 -22.77 -12.46
C ASN A 292 -3.48 -22.09 -11.62
N ALA A 293 -3.46 -22.32 -10.30
CA ALA A 293 -2.42 -21.80 -9.41
C ALA A 293 -1.35 -22.84 -9.10
N SER A 294 -0.20 -22.37 -8.60
CA SER A 294 0.88 -23.23 -8.12
C SER A 294 1.26 -22.88 -6.68
N VAL A 295 1.30 -23.89 -5.81
CA VAL A 295 1.87 -23.79 -4.46
C VAL A 295 3.00 -24.80 -4.35
N THR A 296 4.23 -24.32 -4.29
CA THR A 296 5.41 -25.20 -4.31
C THR A 296 5.69 -25.86 -2.96
N GLY A 297 5.33 -25.18 -1.87
CA GLY A 297 5.45 -25.66 -0.50
C GLY A 297 4.16 -26.23 0.06
N THR A 298 3.91 -25.98 1.34
CA THR A 298 2.68 -26.43 2.00
C THR A 298 1.57 -25.41 1.78
N LEU A 299 0.40 -25.90 1.36
CA LEU A 299 -0.89 -25.25 1.45
C LEU A 299 -1.60 -25.74 2.71
N ASP A 300 -1.54 -24.95 3.77
CA ASP A 300 -2.10 -25.29 5.07
C ASP A 300 -3.43 -24.56 5.28
N MET A 301 -4.53 -25.30 5.14
CA MET A 301 -5.90 -24.85 5.31
C MET A 301 -6.57 -25.54 6.51
N ASP A 302 -5.79 -25.88 7.54
CA ASP A 302 -6.32 -26.47 8.78
C ASP A 302 -7.45 -25.60 9.36
N SER A 303 -8.61 -26.20 9.56
CA SER A 303 -9.79 -25.58 10.16
C SER A 303 -10.30 -24.34 9.41
N VAL A 304 -10.03 -24.24 8.10
CA VAL A 304 -10.60 -23.18 7.25
C VAL A 304 -12.12 -23.33 7.17
N SER A 305 -12.84 -22.21 7.11
CA SER A 305 -14.29 -22.17 6.86
C SER A 305 -14.55 -21.39 5.57
N ILE A 306 -15.23 -22.02 4.63
CA ILE A 306 -15.52 -21.50 3.29
C ILE A 306 -17.04 -21.51 3.09
N GLY A 307 -17.61 -20.33 2.88
CA GLY A 307 -19.05 -20.12 2.80
C GLY A 307 -19.69 -20.61 1.51
N ASP A 308 -18.90 -20.77 0.45
CA ASP A 308 -19.29 -21.46 -0.78
C ASP A 308 -18.29 -22.58 -1.10
N SER A 309 -17.49 -22.42 -2.15
CA SER A 309 -16.75 -23.54 -2.75
C SER A 309 -15.24 -23.37 -2.66
N LEU A 310 -14.53 -24.49 -2.53
CA LEU A 310 -13.08 -24.56 -2.66
C LEU A 310 -12.73 -25.14 -4.03
N LEU A 311 -12.17 -24.31 -4.90
CA LEU A 311 -11.85 -24.65 -6.28
C LEU A 311 -10.33 -24.66 -6.47
N MET A 312 -9.79 -25.80 -6.89
CA MET A 312 -8.36 -26.01 -7.15
C MET A 312 -8.17 -26.76 -8.48
N CYS A 313 -9.02 -26.48 -9.46
CA CYS A 313 -8.95 -27.11 -10.78
C CYS A 313 -7.65 -26.73 -11.50
N ASP A 314 -7.01 -27.70 -12.15
CA ASP A 314 -5.74 -27.50 -12.87
C ASP A 314 -4.60 -26.93 -12.00
N ALA A 315 -4.72 -27.02 -10.68
CA ALA A 315 -3.71 -26.52 -9.75
C ALA A 315 -2.55 -27.50 -9.57
N VAL A 316 -1.35 -26.98 -9.33
CA VAL A 316 -0.16 -27.76 -8.96
C VAL A 316 0.21 -27.44 -7.53
N LEU A 317 0.07 -28.41 -6.64
CA LEU A 317 0.18 -28.22 -5.20
C LEU A 317 1.28 -29.12 -4.62
N GLY A 318 2.00 -28.59 -3.64
CA GLY A 318 2.91 -29.35 -2.79
C GLY A 318 2.12 -30.21 -1.80
N LYS A 319 2.39 -30.03 -0.50
CA LYS A 319 1.58 -30.66 0.56
C LYS A 319 0.29 -29.87 0.77
N VAL A 320 -0.85 -30.55 0.90
CA VAL A 320 -2.15 -29.92 1.17
C VAL A 320 -2.70 -30.44 2.50
N ILE A 321 -3.03 -29.53 3.42
CA ILE A 321 -3.62 -29.84 4.72
C ILE A 321 -5.00 -29.20 4.77
N LEU A 322 -6.04 -30.01 4.90
CA LEU A 322 -7.45 -29.60 5.01
C LEU A 322 -8.09 -30.07 6.32
N ARG A 323 -7.28 -30.43 7.33
CA ARG A 323 -7.79 -31.00 8.59
C ARG A 323 -8.91 -30.15 9.18
N GLY A 324 -10.06 -30.73 9.46
CA GLY A 324 -11.19 -30.02 10.07
C GLY A 324 -11.83 -28.93 9.19
N ALA A 325 -11.42 -28.78 7.93
CA ALA A 325 -11.95 -27.75 7.03
C ALA A 325 -13.47 -27.91 6.84
N GLN A 326 -14.18 -26.78 6.81
CA GLN A 326 -15.62 -26.70 6.61
C GLN A 326 -15.91 -25.99 5.29
N ILE A 327 -16.44 -26.71 4.31
CA ILE A 327 -16.72 -26.21 2.96
C ILE A 327 -18.21 -26.37 2.72
N LYS A 328 -18.98 -25.27 2.70
CA LYS A 328 -20.44 -25.36 2.55
C LYS A 328 -20.89 -25.84 1.17
N GLY A 329 -20.13 -25.51 0.15
CA GLY A 329 -20.36 -25.89 -1.24
C GLY A 329 -19.55 -27.12 -1.64
N GLN A 330 -18.90 -27.01 -2.80
CA GLN A 330 -18.09 -28.10 -3.36
C GLN A 330 -16.60 -27.94 -3.04
N LEU A 331 -15.90 -29.07 -2.97
CA LEU A 331 -14.45 -29.15 -3.10
C LEU A 331 -14.12 -29.74 -4.47
N ALA A 332 -13.55 -28.93 -5.35
CA ALA A 332 -13.16 -29.34 -6.70
C ALA A 332 -11.64 -29.30 -6.89
N MET A 333 -11.05 -30.44 -7.23
CA MET A 333 -9.62 -30.63 -7.54
C MET A 333 -9.45 -31.30 -8.91
N ARG A 334 -10.35 -31.02 -9.86
CA ARG A 334 -10.31 -31.64 -11.19
C ARG A 334 -9.01 -31.29 -11.92
N CYS A 335 -8.37 -32.28 -12.53
CA CYS A 335 -7.07 -32.11 -13.21
C CYS A 335 -5.95 -31.56 -12.30
N ALA A 336 -6.13 -31.54 -10.97
CA ALA A 336 -5.11 -31.06 -10.06
C ALA A 336 -3.97 -32.08 -9.90
N THR A 337 -2.77 -31.58 -9.59
CA THR A 337 -1.63 -32.40 -9.19
C THR A 337 -1.23 -32.04 -7.77
N VAL A 338 -1.27 -33.00 -6.85
CA VAL A 338 -0.73 -32.85 -5.49
C VAL A 338 0.51 -33.73 -5.38
N THR A 339 1.66 -33.09 -5.21
CA THR A 339 2.96 -33.76 -5.19
C THR A 339 3.37 -34.24 -3.81
N GLY A 340 2.82 -33.66 -2.74
CA GLY A 340 2.94 -34.14 -1.36
C GLY A 340 1.68 -34.82 -0.83
N GLU A 341 1.63 -35.00 0.49
CA GLU A 341 0.44 -35.51 1.18
C GLU A 341 -0.76 -34.58 0.98
N LEU A 342 -1.90 -35.17 0.65
CA LEU A 342 -3.23 -34.58 0.77
C LEU A 342 -3.90 -35.11 2.04
N ASP A 343 -3.96 -34.29 3.09
CA ASP A 343 -4.62 -34.64 4.34
C ASP A 343 -5.99 -33.98 4.44
N MET A 344 -7.04 -34.79 4.38
CA MET A 344 -8.45 -34.39 4.44
C MET A 344 -9.15 -34.89 5.71
N THR A 345 -8.38 -35.16 6.77
CA THR A 345 -8.94 -35.67 8.02
C THR A 345 -10.02 -34.73 8.57
N SER A 346 -11.23 -35.24 8.82
CA SER A 346 -12.34 -34.47 9.39
C SER A 346 -12.83 -33.28 8.56
N VAL A 347 -12.61 -33.32 7.24
CA VAL A 347 -13.20 -32.32 6.32
C VAL A 347 -14.72 -32.53 6.27
N SER A 348 -15.46 -31.42 6.30
CA SER A 348 -16.89 -31.39 5.98
C SER A 348 -17.11 -30.69 4.63
N ILE A 349 -17.81 -31.35 3.72
CA ILE A 349 -18.19 -30.83 2.40
C ILE A 349 -19.71 -30.87 2.32
N GLY A 350 -20.33 -29.73 2.02
CA GLY A 350 -21.79 -29.63 2.02
C GLY A 350 -22.46 -30.09 0.73
N ASN A 351 -21.72 -30.21 -0.37
CA ASN A 351 -22.29 -30.60 -1.67
C ASN A 351 -21.54 -31.75 -2.38
N SER A 352 -20.35 -31.51 -2.90
CA SER A 352 -19.68 -32.50 -3.76
C SER A 352 -18.17 -32.42 -3.65
N LEU A 353 -17.54 -33.60 -3.69
CA LEU A 353 -16.10 -33.78 -3.82
C LEU A 353 -15.78 -34.22 -5.26
N LEU A 354 -15.09 -33.38 -6.02
CA LEU A 354 -14.77 -33.62 -7.43
C LEU A 354 -13.24 -33.73 -7.60
N MET A 355 -12.75 -34.94 -7.90
CA MET A 355 -11.31 -35.22 -8.08
C MET A 355 -11.02 -35.92 -9.41
N ASP A 356 -11.84 -35.66 -10.43
CA ASP A 356 -11.68 -36.33 -11.72
C ASP A 356 -10.37 -35.90 -12.40
N SER A 357 -9.66 -36.87 -12.99
CA SER A 357 -8.43 -36.65 -13.74
C SER A 357 -7.29 -36.01 -12.94
N SER A 358 -7.32 -36.07 -11.60
CA SER A 358 -6.25 -35.56 -10.74
C SER A 358 -5.18 -36.62 -10.42
N THR A 359 -4.00 -36.14 -10.02
CA THR A 359 -2.88 -36.98 -9.58
C THR A 359 -2.54 -36.67 -8.13
N PHE A 360 -2.49 -37.71 -7.29
CA PHE A 360 -2.10 -37.61 -5.88
C PHE A 360 -0.98 -38.61 -5.59
N THR A 361 0.04 -38.19 -4.84
CA THR A 361 1.14 -39.07 -4.41
C THR A 361 0.83 -39.80 -3.11
N ASP A 362 0.20 -39.12 -2.15
CA ASP A 362 -0.22 -39.66 -0.86
C ASP A 362 -1.52 -38.98 -0.43
N VAL A 363 -2.50 -39.76 0.03
CA VAL A 363 -3.84 -39.27 0.41
C VAL A 363 -4.25 -39.86 1.74
N ASN A 364 -4.43 -39.01 2.73
CA ASN A 364 -5.01 -39.34 4.02
C ASN A 364 -6.42 -38.76 4.14
N LEU A 365 -7.44 -39.61 3.99
CA LEU A 365 -8.83 -39.18 4.08
C LEU A 365 -9.35 -39.14 5.53
N GLY A 366 -8.83 -39.97 6.44
CA GLY A 366 -9.38 -40.10 7.79
C GLY A 366 -10.92 -40.27 7.78
N SER A 367 -11.63 -39.53 8.63
CA SER A 367 -13.10 -39.41 8.60
C SER A 367 -13.55 -38.19 7.79
N VAL A 368 -13.65 -38.31 6.46
CA VAL A 368 -14.31 -37.29 5.63
C VAL A 368 -15.82 -37.40 5.78
N ILE A 369 -16.52 -36.29 5.98
CA ILE A 369 -17.98 -36.21 5.96
C ILE A 369 -18.35 -35.42 4.71
N SER A 370 -18.71 -36.13 3.65
CA SER A 370 -19.06 -35.60 2.32
C SER A 370 -20.53 -35.74 2.01
#